data_AF-A0A1V4VMI2-F1
#
_entry.id   AF-A0A1V4VMI2-F1
#
_cell.length_a   1.000
_cell.length_b   1.000
_cell.length_c   1.000
_cell.angle_alpha   90.00
_cell.angle_beta   90.00
_cell.angle_gamma   90.00
#
_symmetry.space_group_name_H-M   'P 1'
#
loop_
_entity.id
_entity.type
_entity.pdbx_description
1 polymer ?
#
loop_
_entity_poly.entity_id
_entity_poly.type
_entity_poly.pdbx_seq_one_letter_code
_entity_poly.pdbx_strand_id
1 'polypeptide(L)'
;MEIFKKVSESAKTISEGAKTISKKSSDLVGAAKLKYEISKLEKEMENNFSALGNLVYLRHKGEEGIEEEIKRLLDATKALEDDIAEFEEQITKLLPKSLICSECQTELPAAANFCFNCGTKVIDHD
;
A
#
# COMPACT_ATOMS: atom_id res chain seq x y z
N MET A 1 19.66 -22.69 -36.70
CA MET A 1 18.19 -22.45 -36.72
C MET A 1 17.49 -23.73 -36.28
N GLU A 2 17.36 -23.99 -34.98
CA GLU A 2 16.55 -25.11 -34.42
C GLU A 2 16.07 -24.75 -33.00
N ILE A 3 15.49 -23.57 -32.83
CA ILE A 3 14.96 -23.10 -31.54
C ILE A 3 13.51 -22.60 -31.63
N PHE A 4 12.96 -22.51 -32.86
CA PHE A 4 11.64 -21.97 -33.14
C PHE A 4 10.54 -23.02 -33.37
N LYS A 5 10.82 -24.32 -33.16
CA LYS A 5 9.82 -25.39 -33.37
C LYS A 5 9.27 -26.05 -32.10
N LYS A 6 9.59 -25.54 -30.90
CA LYS A 6 9.07 -26.08 -29.63
C LYS A 6 8.06 -25.18 -28.88
N VAL A 7 7.68 -24.04 -29.47
CA VAL A 7 6.74 -23.08 -28.85
C VAL A 7 5.28 -23.28 -29.32
N SER A 8 5.04 -24.08 -30.36
CA SER A 8 3.70 -24.22 -30.97
C SER A 8 2.82 -25.34 -30.38
N GLU A 9 3.33 -26.20 -29.50
CA GLU A 9 2.54 -27.30 -28.90
C GLU A 9 2.13 -27.06 -27.44
N SER A 10 2.68 -26.04 -26.77
CA SER A 10 2.25 -25.63 -25.43
C SER A 10 1.03 -24.69 -25.44
N ALA A 11 0.55 -24.29 -26.62
CA ALA A 11 -0.54 -23.31 -26.78
C ALA A 11 -1.95 -23.94 -26.81
N LYS A 12 -2.10 -25.27 -26.68
CA LYS A 12 -3.40 -25.95 -26.81
C LYS A 12 -3.92 -26.68 -25.56
N THR A 13 -3.26 -26.55 -24.42
CA THR A 13 -3.71 -27.19 -23.17
C THR A 13 -3.71 -26.26 -21.96
N ILE A 14 -3.97 -24.97 -22.20
CA ILE A 14 -4.32 -23.98 -21.16
C ILE A 14 -5.68 -23.37 -21.54
N SER A 15 -6.68 -24.23 -21.75
CA SER A 15 -8.05 -23.77 -22.05
C SER A 15 -9.06 -24.17 -20.96
N GLU A 16 -8.65 -24.92 -19.93
CA GLU A 16 -9.55 -25.41 -18.87
C GLU A 16 -8.92 -25.25 -17.48
N GLY A 17 -8.44 -24.04 -17.19
CA GLY A 17 -7.98 -23.66 -15.84
C GLY A 17 -8.12 -22.17 -15.52
N ALA A 18 -8.77 -21.40 -16.39
CA ALA A 18 -8.76 -19.93 -16.36
C ALA A 18 -10.14 -19.32 -16.08
N LYS A 19 -10.88 -19.82 -15.08
CA LYS A 19 -12.19 -19.24 -14.69
C LYS A 19 -12.33 -18.83 -13.23
N THR A 20 -11.23 -18.64 -12.49
CA THR A 20 -11.26 -18.13 -11.10
C THR A 20 -10.19 -17.07 -10.79
N ILE A 21 -9.78 -16.26 -11.77
CA ILE A 21 -8.93 -15.06 -11.54
C ILE A 21 -9.56 -13.86 -12.26
N SER A 22 -10.58 -13.23 -11.67
CA SER A 22 -11.10 -11.97 -12.22
C SER A 22 -11.51 -10.92 -11.18
N LYS A 23 -11.50 -11.23 -9.87
CA LYS A 23 -11.80 -10.23 -8.82
C LYS A 23 -10.64 -9.98 -7.86
N LYS A 24 -9.90 -11.00 -7.43
CA LYS A 24 -8.73 -10.81 -6.54
C LYS A 24 -7.56 -10.07 -7.19
N SER A 25 -7.48 -10.02 -8.51
CA SER A 25 -6.39 -9.36 -9.24
C SER A 25 -6.58 -7.84 -9.36
N SER A 26 -7.81 -7.32 -9.43
CA SER A 26 -8.05 -5.87 -9.52
C SER A 26 -7.67 -5.15 -8.23
N ASP A 27 -8.03 -5.73 -7.09
CA ASP A 27 -7.86 -5.09 -5.78
C ASP A 27 -6.37 -5.08 -5.38
N LEU A 28 -5.64 -6.14 -5.73
CA LEU A 28 -4.18 -6.21 -5.55
C LEU A 28 -3.44 -5.20 -6.44
N VAL A 29 -3.86 -5.02 -7.69
CA VAL A 29 -3.29 -4.00 -8.59
C VAL A 29 -3.63 -2.59 -8.11
N GLY A 30 -4.84 -2.38 -7.58
CA GLY A 30 -5.25 -1.13 -6.94
C GLY A 30 -4.38 -0.80 -5.72
N ALA A 31 -4.19 -1.75 -4.81
CA ALA A 31 -3.34 -1.58 -3.64
C ALA A 31 -1.86 -1.32 -4.01
N ALA A 32 -1.33 -2.01 -5.01
CA ALA A 32 0.04 -1.78 -5.49
C ALA A 32 0.22 -0.37 -6.07
N LYS A 33 -0.78 0.14 -6.82
CA LYS A 33 -0.76 1.50 -7.35
C LYS A 33 -0.80 2.55 -6.24
N LEU A 34 -1.70 2.39 -5.26
CA LEU A 34 -1.78 3.30 -4.11
C LEU A 34 -0.45 3.33 -3.32
N LYS A 35 0.17 2.17 -3.09
CA LYS A 35 1.49 2.10 -2.44
C LYS A 35 2.59 2.83 -3.22
N TYR A 36 2.54 2.78 -4.56
CA TYR A 36 3.47 3.53 -5.39
C TYR A 36 3.28 5.04 -5.25
N GLU A 37 2.03 5.53 -5.23
CA GLU A 37 1.74 6.95 -5.00
C GLU A 37 2.18 7.39 -3.60
N ILE A 38 1.93 6.58 -2.56
CA ILE A 38 2.44 6.84 -1.20
C ILE A 38 3.96 7.01 -1.22
N SER A 39 4.69 6.08 -1.84
CA SER A 39 6.17 6.17 -1.90
C SER A 39 6.66 7.45 -2.58
N LYS A 40 5.92 7.96 -3.57
CA LYS A 40 6.23 9.24 -4.22
C LYS A 40 5.96 10.43 -3.28
N LEU A 41 4.83 10.44 -2.58
CA LEU A 41 4.48 11.48 -1.61
C LEU A 41 5.46 11.48 -0.42
N GLU A 42 5.85 10.32 0.09
CA GLU A 42 6.87 10.18 1.13
C GLU A 42 8.20 10.78 0.69
N LYS A 43 8.58 10.58 -0.59
CA LYS A 43 9.81 11.17 -1.12
C LYS A 43 9.73 12.69 -1.23
N GLU A 44 8.56 13.22 -1.59
CA GLU A 44 8.31 14.66 -1.61
C GLU A 44 8.37 15.25 -0.19
N MET A 45 7.78 14.54 0.78
CA MET A 45 7.80 14.91 2.19
C MET A 45 9.23 14.93 2.77
N GLU A 46 10.08 13.95 2.42
CA GLU A 46 11.50 13.94 2.78
C GLU A 46 12.24 15.18 2.24
N ASN A 47 11.93 15.58 1.01
CA ASN A 47 12.50 16.78 0.41
C ASN A 47 12.03 18.05 1.14
N ASN A 48 10.75 18.12 1.52
CA ASN A 48 10.22 19.25 2.30
C ASN A 48 10.89 19.34 3.67
N PHE A 49 11.09 18.22 4.38
CA PHE A 49 11.80 18.22 5.66
C PHE A 49 13.25 18.70 5.50
N SER A 50 13.92 18.26 4.45
CA SER A 50 15.29 18.72 4.15
C SER A 50 15.34 20.22 3.87
N ALA A 51 14.39 20.74 3.08
CA ALA A 51 14.26 22.17 2.79
C ALA A 51 13.94 22.97 4.06
N LEU A 52 12.97 22.53 4.88
CA LEU A 52 12.64 23.14 6.16
C LEU A 52 13.86 23.21 7.08
N GLY A 53 14.64 22.13 7.20
CA GLY A 53 15.87 22.11 7.97
C GLY A 53 16.87 23.18 7.52
N ASN A 54 17.04 23.34 6.21
CA ASN A 54 17.89 24.39 5.65
C ASN A 54 17.36 25.80 5.99
N LEU A 55 16.07 26.06 5.82
CA LEU A 55 15.48 27.37 6.10
C LEU A 55 15.56 27.73 7.60
N VAL A 56 15.34 26.75 8.49
CA VAL A 56 15.51 26.95 9.93
C VAL A 56 16.96 27.28 10.27
N TYR A 57 17.93 26.63 9.62
CA TYR A 57 19.34 26.96 9.80
C TYR A 57 19.69 28.36 9.28
N LEU A 58 19.17 28.76 8.12
CA LEU A 58 19.36 30.12 7.57
C LEU A 58 18.77 31.18 8.50
N ARG A 59 17.58 30.93 9.04
CA ARG A 59 16.95 31.78 10.06
C ARG A 59 17.84 31.92 11.30
N HIS A 60 18.43 30.81 11.76
CA HIS A 60 19.38 30.85 12.88
C HIS A 60 20.63 31.69 12.57
N LYS A 61 21.07 31.75 11.31
CA LYS A 61 22.16 32.62 10.84
C LYS A 61 21.77 34.09 10.69
N GLY A 62 20.50 34.44 10.92
CA GLY A 62 19.99 35.80 10.85
C GLY A 62 19.51 36.24 9.47
N GLU A 63 19.25 35.31 8.55
CA GLU A 63 18.54 35.64 7.31
C GLU A 63 17.07 35.99 7.60
N GLU A 64 16.56 37.01 6.92
CA GLU A 64 15.19 37.52 7.04
C GLU A 64 14.34 37.12 5.82
N GLY A 65 13.01 37.24 5.94
CA GLY A 65 12.10 36.96 4.82
C GLY A 65 11.85 35.47 4.54
N ILE A 66 12.29 34.57 5.42
CA ILE A 66 12.18 33.12 5.25
C ILE A 66 10.87 32.53 5.82
N GLU A 67 10.18 33.29 6.66
CA GLU A 67 9.02 32.84 7.43
C GLU A 67 7.85 32.38 6.54
N GLU A 68 7.61 33.06 5.42
CA GLU A 68 6.57 32.71 4.45
C GLU A 68 6.89 31.39 3.74
N GLU A 69 8.16 31.17 3.39
CA GLU A 69 8.60 29.92 2.76
C GLU A 69 8.50 28.74 3.73
N ILE A 70 8.90 28.95 5.00
CA ILE A 70 8.72 27.96 6.07
C ILE A 70 7.24 27.60 6.20
N LYS A 71 6.36 28.61 6.28
CA LYS A 71 4.91 28.37 6.38
C LYS A 71 4.39 27.60 5.16
N ARG A 72 4.80 27.97 3.95
CA ARG A 72 4.39 27.26 2.72
C ARG A 72 4.80 25.79 2.76
N LEU A 73 6.02 25.49 3.17
CA LEU A 73 6.50 24.11 3.27
C LEU A 73 5.81 23.32 4.38
N LEU A 74 5.49 23.94 5.52
CA LEU A 74 4.71 23.30 6.57
C LEU A 74 3.30 22.93 6.10
N ASP A 75 2.61 23.88 5.45
CA ASP A 75 1.27 23.66 4.91
C ASP A 75 1.28 22.57 3.81
N ALA A 76 2.29 22.59 2.93
CA ALA A 76 2.47 21.57 1.90
C ALA A 76 2.77 20.19 2.48
N THR A 77 3.69 20.09 3.46
CA THR A 77 4.00 18.82 4.14
C THR A 77 2.77 18.24 4.82
N LYS A 78 1.96 19.07 5.47
CA LYS A 78 0.73 18.61 6.10
C LYS A 78 -0.28 18.04 5.10
N ALA A 79 -0.42 18.67 3.94
CA ALA A 79 -1.27 18.14 2.88
C ALA A 79 -0.78 16.75 2.39
N LEU A 80 0.54 16.56 2.27
CA LEU A 80 1.11 15.26 1.91
C LEU A 80 0.82 14.19 2.98
N GLU A 81 0.91 14.55 4.27
CA GLU A 81 0.55 13.64 5.38
C GLU A 81 -0.91 13.20 5.31
N ASP A 82 -1.82 14.15 5.05
CA ASP A 82 -3.25 13.90 4.91
C ASP A 82 -3.53 12.97 3.69
N ASP A 83 -2.89 13.22 2.54
CA ASP A 83 -3.02 12.40 1.33
C ASP A 83 -2.49 10.96 1.55
N ILE A 84 -1.35 10.81 2.23
CA ILE A 84 -0.79 9.50 2.57
C ILE A 84 -1.77 8.74 3.47
N ALA A 85 -2.30 9.37 4.51
CA ALA A 85 -3.25 8.75 5.41
C ALA A 85 -4.53 8.29 4.68
N GLU A 86 -5.03 9.08 3.72
CA GLU A 86 -6.18 8.70 2.90
C GLU A 86 -5.87 7.46 2.05
N PHE A 87 -4.70 7.41 1.41
CA PHE A 87 -4.30 6.26 0.58
C PHE A 87 -4.06 5.00 1.42
N GLU A 88 -3.52 5.11 2.62
CA GLU A 88 -3.37 3.99 3.57
C GLU A 88 -4.74 3.43 3.99
N GLU A 89 -5.73 4.31 4.22
CA GLU A 89 -7.09 3.90 4.53
C GLU A 89 -7.73 3.16 3.34
N GLN A 90 -7.53 3.67 2.11
CA GLN A 90 -8.00 3.00 0.89
C GLN A 90 -7.36 1.62 0.71
N ILE A 91 -6.06 1.46 0.98
CA ILE A 91 -5.38 0.15 0.93
C ILE A 91 -6.00 -0.81 1.95
N THR A 92 -6.25 -0.34 3.17
CA THR A 92 -6.88 -1.15 4.23
C THR A 92 -8.27 -1.63 3.82
N LYS A 93 -9.04 -0.83 3.07
CA LYS A 93 -10.35 -1.22 2.52
C LYS A 93 -10.26 -2.25 1.38
N LEU A 94 -9.17 -2.24 0.61
CA LEU A 94 -8.91 -3.20 -0.46
C LEU A 94 -8.37 -4.54 0.06
N LEU A 95 -7.67 -4.51 1.21
CA LEU A 95 -7.16 -5.71 1.84
C LEU A 95 -8.26 -6.39 2.65
N PRO A 96 -8.36 -7.72 2.56
CA PRO A 96 -9.40 -8.43 3.29
C PRO A 96 -9.11 -8.37 4.80
N LYS A 97 -10.11 -7.96 5.59
CA LYS A 97 -9.98 -7.81 7.05
C LYS A 97 -9.48 -9.11 7.67
N SER A 98 -8.41 -9.05 8.44
CA SER A 98 -7.96 -10.19 9.22
C SER A 98 -9.03 -10.56 10.25
N LEU A 99 -9.30 -11.86 10.36
CA LEU A 99 -10.22 -12.41 11.36
C LEU A 99 -9.40 -12.69 12.62
N ILE A 100 -9.92 -12.36 13.80
CA ILE A 100 -9.25 -12.72 15.06
C ILE A 100 -9.95 -13.95 15.64
N CYS A 101 -9.19 -14.99 15.98
CA CYS A 101 -9.73 -16.16 16.64
C CYS A 101 -10.31 -15.79 18.01
N SER A 102 -11.57 -16.13 18.26
CA SER A 102 -12.26 -15.84 19.54
C SER A 102 -11.64 -16.54 20.75
N GLU A 103 -10.97 -17.68 20.55
CA GLU A 103 -10.44 -18.51 21.65
C GLU A 103 -8.98 -18.18 21.97
N CYS A 104 -8.11 -18.17 20.95
CA CYS A 104 -6.67 -18.00 21.17
C CYS A 104 -6.13 -16.65 20.70
N GLN A 105 -7.00 -15.76 20.21
CA GLN A 105 -6.66 -14.41 19.73
C GLN A 105 -5.63 -14.36 18.59
N THR A 106 -5.40 -15.48 17.90
CA THR A 106 -4.52 -15.52 16.74
C THR A 106 -5.18 -14.78 15.57
N GLU A 107 -4.40 -13.95 14.88
CA GLU A 107 -4.81 -13.31 13.65
C GLU A 107 -4.85 -14.32 12.50
N LEU A 108 -5.98 -14.38 11.82
CA LEU A 108 -6.32 -15.35 10.78
C LEU A 108 -6.53 -14.63 9.45
N PRO A 109 -6.17 -15.27 8.33
CA PRO A 109 -6.59 -14.80 7.01
C PRO A 109 -8.11 -14.67 6.94
N ALA A 110 -8.60 -13.66 6.23
CA ALA A 110 -10.04 -13.38 6.07
C ALA A 110 -10.89 -14.53 5.48
N ALA A 111 -10.26 -15.61 4.99
CA ALA A 111 -10.93 -16.78 4.43
C ALA A 111 -10.68 -18.06 5.25
N ALA A 112 -10.19 -17.92 6.49
CA ALA A 112 -9.93 -19.05 7.37
C ALA A 112 -11.23 -19.60 7.96
N ASN A 113 -11.58 -20.85 7.63
CA ASN A 113 -12.72 -21.53 8.25
C ASN A 113 -12.40 -22.06 9.66
N PHE A 114 -11.11 -22.29 9.95
CA PHE A 114 -10.61 -22.80 11.21
C PHE A 114 -9.32 -22.06 11.60
N CYS A 115 -9.12 -21.86 12.89
CA CYS A 115 -7.87 -21.31 13.41
C CYS A 115 -6.72 -22.31 13.18
N PHE A 116 -5.67 -21.88 12.47
CA PHE A 116 -4.48 -22.70 12.25
C PHE A 116 -3.65 -22.95 13.52
N ASN A 117 -3.90 -22.16 14.58
CA ASN A 117 -3.20 -22.28 15.86
C ASN A 117 -3.94 -23.18 16.86
N CYS A 118 -5.24 -22.99 17.06
CA CYS A 118 -6.01 -23.75 18.08
C CYS A 118 -7.09 -24.68 17.53
N GLY A 119 -7.37 -24.66 16.22
CA GLY A 119 -8.39 -25.51 15.60
C GLY A 119 -9.83 -25.04 15.77
N THR A 120 -10.09 -23.97 16.55
CA THR A 120 -11.44 -23.41 16.71
C THR A 120 -12.01 -22.95 15.37
N LYS A 121 -13.27 -23.31 15.11
CA LYS A 121 -13.99 -22.87 13.91
C LYS A 121 -14.18 -21.36 13.96
N VAL A 122 -13.82 -20.68 12.88
CA VAL A 122 -14.02 -19.24 12.76
C VAL A 122 -15.49 -19.01 12.42
N ILE A 123 -16.17 -18.22 13.24
CA ILE A 123 -17.57 -17.85 13.05
C ILE A 123 -17.54 -16.48 12.39
N ASP A 124 -17.87 -16.41 11.09
CA ASP A 124 -18.04 -15.13 10.41
C ASP A 124 -19.22 -14.39 11.07
N HIS A 125 -18.94 -13.24 11.67
CA HIS A 125 -19.97 -12.28 12.05
C HIS A 125 -20.10 -11.28 10.90
N ASP A 126 -21.14 -11.47 10.07
CA ASP A 126 -21.59 -10.50 9.07
C ASP A 126 -21.89 -9.12 9.69
#